data_AF-A0A7V0LSC2-F1
#
_entry.id   AF-A0A7V0LSC2-F1
#
_cell.length_a   1.000
_cell.length_b   1.000
_cell.length_c   1.000
_cell.angle_alpha   90.00
_cell.angle_beta   90.00
_cell.angle_gamma   90.00
#
_symmetry.space_group_name_H-M   'P 1'
#
loop_
_entity.id
_entity.type
_entity.pdbx_description
1 polymer ?
#
loop_
_entity_poly.entity_id
_entity_poly.type
_entity_poly.pdbx_seq_one_letter_code
_entity_poly.pdbx_strand_id
1 'polypeptide(L)'
;MEFDRFTHKAQQALVDAQELAKTAHHQSVEPSHLTLGLLAQADGIVYPILTGLGVQPPTLRAALQQHLDTLPKVYGGELSMSQALLRVLQAADRHRAEMHDEYVSVDHLLLALSESDDPAGAALRDLGATADAILQRLAEVRGSQRVTSQDPESTFNALEQYGRDLTELAREQKLDPVIGRDDEIRRVIQVLSRR
;
A
#
# COMPACT_ATOMS: atom_id res chain seq x y z
N MET A 1 -13.79 14.92 8.71
CA MET A 1 -12.98 13.69 8.84
C MET A 1 -11.94 13.98 9.90
N GLU A 2 -11.89 13.18 10.96
CA GLU A 2 -10.87 13.32 12.01
C GLU A 2 -9.61 12.56 11.56
N PHE A 3 -8.46 13.25 11.51
CA PHE A 3 -7.18 12.69 11.08
C PHE A 3 -6.73 11.51 11.94
N ASP A 4 -7.15 11.49 13.22
CA ASP A 4 -6.84 10.43 14.18
C ASP A 4 -7.46 9.06 13.83
N ARG A 5 -8.42 9.04 12.88
CA ARG A 5 -9.03 7.81 12.37
C ARG A 5 -8.19 7.11 11.30
N PHE A 6 -7.07 7.67 10.89
CA PHE A 6 -6.16 7.09 9.89
C PHE A 6 -4.93 6.46 10.56
N THR A 7 -4.35 5.44 9.95
CA THR A 7 -3.02 4.92 10.38
C THR A 7 -1.93 5.95 10.10
N HIS A 8 -0.78 5.84 10.77
CA HIS A 8 0.34 6.76 10.58
C HIS A 8 0.82 6.80 9.14
N LYS A 9 0.87 5.65 8.44
CA LYS A 9 1.21 5.60 7.01
C LYS A 9 0.15 6.26 6.14
N ALA A 10 -1.13 6.08 6.44
CA ALA A 10 -2.20 6.76 5.71
C ALA A 10 -2.17 8.29 5.93
N GLN A 11 -1.91 8.74 7.16
CA GLN A 11 -1.72 10.16 7.48
C GLN A 11 -0.50 10.73 6.74
N GLN A 12 0.61 10.02 6.75
CA GLN A 12 1.83 10.42 6.03
C GLN A 12 1.57 10.55 4.53
N ALA A 13 0.84 9.61 3.91
CA ALA A 13 0.48 9.67 2.50
C ALA A 13 -0.34 10.92 2.16
N LEU A 14 -1.24 11.36 3.05
CA LEU A 14 -2.02 12.59 2.88
C LEU A 14 -1.17 13.85 3.02
N VAL A 15 -0.17 13.83 3.90
CA VAL A 15 0.79 14.94 4.04
C VAL A 15 1.69 15.01 2.81
N ASP A 16 2.20 13.88 2.34
CA ASP A 16 3.03 13.80 1.13
C ASP A 16 2.23 14.28 -0.10
N ALA A 17 0.96 13.90 -0.20
CA ALA A 17 0.07 14.37 -1.27
C ALA A 17 -0.10 15.90 -1.26
N GLN A 18 -0.25 16.50 -0.08
CA GLN A 18 -0.34 17.95 0.08
C GLN A 18 0.96 18.65 -0.34
N GLU A 19 2.11 18.13 0.08
CA GLU A 19 3.42 18.68 -0.28
C GLU A 19 3.70 18.53 -1.80
N LEU A 20 3.28 17.42 -2.42
CA LEU A 20 3.36 17.24 -3.87
C LEU A 20 2.51 18.28 -4.61
N ALA A 21 1.25 18.49 -4.21
CA ALA A 21 0.36 19.47 -4.83
C ALA A 21 0.91 20.90 -4.68
N LYS A 22 1.41 21.24 -3.48
CA LYS A 22 2.03 22.53 -3.18
C LYS A 22 3.29 22.78 -4.02
N THR A 23 4.17 21.80 -4.11
CA THR A 23 5.41 21.87 -4.91
C THR A 23 5.10 22.00 -6.41
N ALA A 24 4.06 21.35 -6.89
CA ALA A 24 3.60 21.46 -8.27
C ALA A 24 2.80 22.74 -8.57
N HIS A 25 2.52 23.55 -7.54
CA HIS A 25 1.65 24.74 -7.60
C HIS A 25 0.21 24.42 -8.06
N HIS A 26 -0.34 23.28 -7.64
CA HIS A 26 -1.74 22.94 -7.88
C HIS A 26 -2.65 23.53 -6.81
N GLN A 27 -3.83 23.99 -7.21
CA GLN A 27 -4.82 24.61 -6.31
C GLN A 27 -5.48 23.58 -5.36
N SER A 28 -5.55 22.33 -5.80
CA SER A 28 -6.17 21.24 -5.07
C SER A 28 -5.28 20.00 -5.00
N VAL A 29 -5.38 19.28 -3.89
CA VAL A 29 -4.85 17.93 -3.75
C VAL A 29 -5.79 16.98 -4.47
N GLU A 30 -5.25 16.31 -5.48
CA GLU A 30 -5.95 15.33 -6.31
C GLU A 30 -5.64 13.88 -5.90
N PRO A 31 -6.50 12.90 -6.24
CA PRO A 31 -6.22 11.47 -6.05
C PRO A 31 -4.88 11.02 -6.65
N SER A 32 -4.42 11.64 -7.75
CA SER A 32 -3.10 11.38 -8.32
C SER A 32 -1.96 11.73 -7.35
N HIS A 33 -2.08 12.83 -6.58
CA HIS A 33 -1.08 13.18 -5.57
C HIS A 33 -1.06 12.17 -4.42
N LEU A 34 -2.25 11.73 -3.97
CA LEU A 34 -2.36 10.69 -2.94
C LEU A 34 -1.73 9.38 -3.41
N THR A 35 -2.01 8.97 -4.64
CA THR A 35 -1.45 7.73 -5.21
C THR A 35 0.08 7.82 -5.31
N LEU A 36 0.63 8.97 -5.71
CA LEU A 36 2.08 9.19 -5.72
C LEU A 36 2.69 9.17 -4.31
N GLY A 37 2.00 9.77 -3.33
CA GLY A 37 2.41 9.73 -1.91
C GLY A 37 2.47 8.28 -1.39
N LEU A 38 1.43 7.49 -1.65
CA LEU A 38 1.39 6.06 -1.31
C LEU A 38 2.54 5.27 -1.97
N LEU A 39 2.83 5.54 -3.25
CA LEU A 39 3.92 4.90 -4.00
C LEU A 39 5.33 5.29 -3.53
N ALA A 40 5.46 6.41 -2.81
CA ALA A 40 6.75 6.92 -2.34
C ALA A 40 7.16 6.33 -0.98
N GLN A 41 6.24 5.66 -0.28
CA GLN A 41 6.51 5.07 1.03
C GLN A 41 7.39 3.81 0.89
N ALA A 42 8.67 3.94 1.25
CA ALA A 42 9.65 2.85 1.13
C ALA A 42 9.23 1.59 1.91
N ASP A 43 8.74 1.75 3.13
CA ASP A 43 8.24 0.65 3.98
C ASP A 43 6.72 0.47 3.84
N GLY A 44 6.12 0.93 2.74
CA GLY A 44 4.69 0.83 2.49
C GLY A 44 4.31 -0.46 1.77
N ILE A 45 3.08 -0.94 2.00
CA ILE A 45 2.57 -2.18 1.36
C ILE A 45 2.09 -1.96 -0.09
N VAL A 46 1.91 -0.71 -0.53
CA VAL A 46 1.34 -0.40 -1.85
C VAL A 46 2.27 -0.84 -2.99
N TYR A 47 3.56 -0.57 -2.88
CA TYR A 47 4.54 -1.00 -3.89
C TYR A 47 4.57 -2.53 -4.07
N PRO A 48 4.74 -3.36 -3.02
CA PRO A 48 4.76 -4.82 -3.16
C PRO A 48 3.41 -5.42 -3.58
N ILE A 49 2.28 -4.78 -3.23
CA ILE A 49 0.96 -5.20 -3.73
C ILE A 49 0.90 -5.02 -5.25
N LEU A 50 1.25 -3.84 -5.75
CA LEU A 50 1.19 -3.55 -7.19
C LEU A 50 2.16 -4.43 -7.98
N THR A 51 3.40 -4.62 -7.52
CA THR A 51 4.34 -5.54 -8.19
C THR A 51 3.84 -6.98 -8.17
N GLY A 52 3.22 -7.42 -7.07
CA GLY A 52 2.58 -8.74 -6.96
C GLY A 52 1.44 -8.95 -7.95
N LEU A 53 0.74 -7.88 -8.35
CA LEU A 53 -0.28 -7.88 -9.39
C LEU A 53 0.29 -7.80 -10.81
N GLY A 54 1.61 -7.73 -10.97
CA GLY A 54 2.28 -7.53 -12.27
C GLY A 54 2.22 -6.07 -12.77
N VAL A 55 1.70 -5.14 -11.97
CA VAL A 55 1.73 -3.71 -12.26
C VAL A 55 3.16 -3.22 -12.04
N GLN A 56 3.69 -2.42 -12.97
CA GLN A 56 4.99 -1.77 -12.78
C GLN A 56 4.80 -0.40 -12.13
N PRO A 57 5.17 -0.20 -10.85
CA PRO A 57 4.97 1.08 -10.17
C PRO A 57 5.66 2.28 -10.86
N PRO A 58 6.84 2.14 -11.51
CA PRO A 58 7.41 3.23 -12.31
C PRO A 58 6.51 3.68 -13.47
N THR A 59 5.82 2.76 -14.12
CA THR A 59 4.88 3.07 -15.21
C THR A 59 3.65 3.81 -14.68
N LEU A 60 3.07 3.35 -13.56
CA LEU A 60 1.97 4.05 -12.90
C LEU A 60 2.39 5.46 -12.48
N ARG A 61 3.55 5.61 -11.84
CA ARG A 61 4.11 6.91 -11.45
C ARG A 61 4.24 7.85 -12.65
N ALA A 62 4.75 7.37 -13.78
CA ALA A 62 4.90 8.17 -14.99
C ALA A 62 3.55 8.64 -15.53
N ALA A 63 2.54 7.76 -15.60
CA ALA A 63 1.20 8.10 -16.06
C ALA A 63 0.53 9.15 -15.15
N LEU A 64 0.66 9.01 -13.84
CA LEU A 64 0.14 9.97 -12.86
C LEU A 64 0.85 11.32 -12.96
N GLN A 65 2.18 11.33 -13.14
CA GLN A 65 2.93 12.58 -13.31
C GLN A 65 2.53 13.30 -14.60
N GLN A 66 2.37 12.56 -15.70
CA GLN A 66 1.89 13.12 -16.97
C GLN A 66 0.51 13.77 -16.81
N HIS A 67 -0.41 13.14 -16.08
CA HIS A 67 -1.71 13.74 -15.77
C HIS A 67 -1.54 15.03 -14.94
N LEU A 68 -0.75 14.98 -13.86
CA LEU A 68 -0.51 16.13 -13.00
C LEU A 68 0.11 17.30 -13.75
N ASP A 69 1.01 17.05 -14.70
CA ASP A 69 1.64 18.10 -15.52
C ASP A 69 0.64 18.83 -16.43
N THR A 70 -0.56 18.27 -16.67
CA THR A 70 -1.64 18.94 -17.42
C THR A 70 -2.48 19.89 -16.56
N LEU A 71 -2.36 19.82 -15.22
CA LEU A 71 -3.16 20.64 -14.33
C LEU A 71 -2.67 22.11 -14.33
N PRO A 72 -3.58 23.09 -14.19
CA PRO A 72 -3.19 24.49 -14.09
C PRO A 72 -2.33 24.76 -12.85
N LYS A 73 -1.29 25.57 -13.04
CA LYS A 73 -0.47 26.10 -11.94
C LYS A 73 -1.10 27.39 -11.42
N VAL A 74 -1.38 27.43 -10.12
CA VAL A 74 -2.01 28.56 -9.44
C VAL A 74 -1.05 29.09 -8.38
N TYR A 75 -0.77 30.40 -8.45
CA TYR A 75 0.09 31.10 -7.51
C TYR A 75 -0.79 31.94 -6.57
N GLY A 76 -0.76 31.60 -5.27
CA GLY A 76 -1.61 32.22 -4.26
C GLY A 76 -2.95 31.48 -4.08
N GLY A 77 -3.55 31.64 -2.91
CA GLY A 77 -4.73 30.88 -2.48
C GLY A 77 -4.39 29.77 -1.49
N GLU A 78 -5.41 29.29 -0.77
CA GLU A 78 -5.26 28.16 0.15
C GLU A 78 -5.38 26.83 -0.60
N LEU A 79 -4.45 25.91 -0.33
CA LEU A 79 -4.50 24.55 -0.83
C LEU A 79 -5.71 23.84 -0.22
N SER A 80 -6.53 23.22 -1.06
CA SER A 80 -7.72 22.48 -0.63
C SER A 80 -7.68 21.04 -1.13
N MET A 81 -8.54 20.16 -0.60
CA MET A 81 -8.74 18.83 -1.18
C MET A 81 -9.76 18.90 -2.31
N SER A 82 -9.51 18.21 -3.41
CA SER A 82 -10.48 18.15 -4.51
C SER A 82 -11.71 17.33 -4.11
N GLN A 83 -12.83 17.56 -4.79
CA GLN A 83 -14.05 16.77 -4.56
C GLN A 83 -13.85 15.29 -4.92
N ALA A 84 -12.97 14.99 -5.87
CA ALA A 84 -12.61 13.62 -6.20
C ALA A 84 -11.85 12.97 -5.04
N LEU A 85 -10.87 13.65 -4.47
CA LEU A 85 -10.13 13.16 -3.30
C LEU A 85 -11.06 12.93 -2.10
N LEU A 86 -11.97 13.87 -1.81
CA LEU A 86 -12.94 13.71 -0.72
C LEU A 86 -13.82 12.46 -0.91
N ARG A 87 -14.25 12.15 -2.13
CA ARG A 87 -14.99 10.92 -2.43
C ARG A 87 -14.15 9.66 -2.21
N VAL A 88 -12.88 9.68 -2.61
CA VAL A 88 -11.93 8.58 -2.35
C VAL A 88 -11.77 8.34 -0.84
N LEU A 89 -11.59 9.40 -0.04
CA LEU A 89 -11.46 9.25 1.41
C LEU A 89 -12.74 8.72 2.07
N GLN A 90 -13.90 9.14 1.59
CA GLN A 90 -15.19 8.60 2.04
C GLN A 90 -15.36 7.13 1.65
N ALA A 91 -14.90 6.73 0.46
CA ALA A 91 -14.91 5.34 0.03
C ALA A 91 -13.96 4.48 0.88
N ALA A 92 -12.77 4.99 1.20
CA ALA A 92 -11.83 4.31 2.08
C ALA A 92 -12.42 4.10 3.50
N ASP A 93 -13.15 5.07 4.06
CA ASP A 93 -13.81 4.88 5.36
C ASP A 93 -14.96 3.85 5.31
N ARG A 94 -15.63 3.68 4.16
CA ARG A 94 -16.60 2.60 3.94
C ARG A 94 -15.91 1.24 3.91
N HIS A 95 -14.84 1.10 3.13
CA HIS A 95 -14.05 -0.13 3.07
C HIS A 95 -13.53 -0.54 4.45
N ARG A 96 -13.02 0.42 5.23
CA ARG A 96 -12.65 0.18 6.64
C ARG A 96 -13.82 -0.41 7.44
N ALA A 97 -15.02 0.15 7.31
CA ALA A 97 -16.19 -0.35 8.03
C ALA A 97 -16.59 -1.77 7.59
N GLU A 98 -16.54 -2.05 6.28
CA GLU A 98 -16.85 -3.34 5.68
C GLU A 98 -15.84 -4.43 6.07
N MET A 99 -14.56 -4.07 6.17
CA MET A 99 -13.48 -4.94 6.66
C MET A 99 -13.43 -5.05 8.19
N HIS A 100 -14.33 -4.35 8.89
CA HIS A 100 -14.42 -4.29 10.36
C HIS A 100 -13.13 -3.82 11.04
N ASP A 101 -12.43 -2.88 10.39
CA ASP A 101 -11.20 -2.26 10.88
C ASP A 101 -11.49 -0.99 11.69
N GLU A 102 -10.59 -0.66 12.63
CA GLU A 102 -10.75 0.49 13.51
C GLU A 102 -10.19 1.77 12.88
N TYR A 103 -9.17 1.65 12.03
CA TYR A 103 -8.49 2.77 11.38
C TYR A 103 -8.48 2.65 9.85
N VAL A 104 -8.56 3.79 9.16
CA VAL A 104 -8.37 3.89 7.72
C VAL A 104 -6.87 3.78 7.40
N SER A 105 -6.46 2.60 6.96
CA SER A 105 -5.10 2.29 6.48
C SER A 105 -4.90 2.49 4.96
N VAL A 106 -3.66 2.34 4.51
CA VAL A 106 -3.21 2.56 3.13
C VAL A 106 -3.84 1.61 2.10
N ASP A 107 -4.23 0.41 2.51
CA ASP A 107 -4.97 -0.56 1.70
C ASP A 107 -6.39 -0.12 1.39
N HIS A 108 -7.12 0.44 2.37
CA HIS A 108 -8.43 1.03 2.14
C HIS A 108 -8.35 2.20 1.16
N LEU A 109 -7.30 3.02 1.27
CA LEU A 109 -7.04 4.12 0.33
C LEU A 109 -6.74 3.60 -1.07
N LEU A 110 -5.88 2.57 -1.20
CA LEU A 110 -5.55 1.96 -2.48
C LEU A 110 -6.78 1.35 -3.16
N LEU A 111 -7.61 0.64 -2.39
CA LEU A 111 -8.86 0.06 -2.88
C LEU A 111 -9.81 1.15 -3.37
N ALA A 112 -10.06 2.17 -2.55
CA ALA A 112 -10.91 3.30 -2.91
C ALA A 112 -10.42 4.07 -4.15
N LEU A 113 -9.09 4.23 -4.31
CA LEU A 113 -8.48 4.82 -5.49
C LEU A 113 -8.74 3.97 -6.74
N SER A 114 -8.66 2.65 -6.64
CA SER A 114 -8.89 1.77 -7.79
C SER A 114 -10.34 1.77 -8.30
N GLU A 115 -11.28 2.20 -7.46
CA GLU A 115 -12.71 2.32 -7.77
C GLU A 115 -13.09 3.71 -8.30
N SER A 116 -12.19 4.70 -8.22
CA SER A 116 -12.55 6.08 -8.52
C SER A 116 -12.61 6.35 -10.04
N ASP A 117 -13.54 7.21 -10.44
CA ASP A 117 -13.71 7.61 -11.85
C ASP A 117 -12.72 8.70 -12.30
N ASP A 118 -11.75 9.06 -11.46
CA ASP A 118 -10.74 10.07 -11.78
C ASP A 118 -9.51 9.45 -12.47
N PRO A 119 -8.61 10.28 -13.03
CA PRO A 119 -7.45 9.79 -13.79
C PRO A 119 -6.51 8.87 -13.00
N ALA A 120 -6.44 8.96 -11.67
CA ALA A 120 -5.66 8.03 -10.87
C ALA A 120 -6.27 6.63 -10.83
N GLY A 121 -7.59 6.55 -10.62
CA GLY A 121 -8.31 5.28 -10.66
C GLY A 121 -8.30 4.65 -12.05
N ALA A 122 -8.42 5.45 -13.10
CA ALA A 122 -8.26 4.98 -14.48
C ALA A 122 -6.85 4.39 -14.72
N ALA A 123 -5.79 5.11 -14.32
CA ALA A 123 -4.42 4.64 -14.49
C ALA A 123 -4.13 3.33 -13.73
N LEU A 124 -4.70 3.16 -12.53
CA LEU A 124 -4.62 1.90 -11.78
C LEU A 124 -5.28 0.75 -12.55
N ARG A 125 -6.53 0.96 -13.02
CA ARG A 125 -7.28 -0.07 -13.75
C ARG A 125 -6.66 -0.42 -15.10
N ASP A 126 -6.18 0.57 -15.84
CA ASP A 126 -5.53 0.38 -17.14
C ASP A 126 -4.25 -0.48 -17.03
N LEU A 127 -3.59 -0.46 -15.87
CA LEU A 127 -2.42 -1.28 -15.57
C LEU A 127 -2.76 -2.62 -14.89
N GLY A 128 -4.04 -2.93 -14.72
CA GLY A 128 -4.52 -4.20 -14.13
C GLY A 128 -4.74 -4.17 -12.62
N ALA A 129 -4.50 -3.04 -11.95
CA ALA A 129 -4.80 -2.86 -10.52
C ALA A 129 -6.29 -2.53 -10.30
N THR A 130 -7.16 -3.48 -10.63
CA THR A 130 -8.60 -3.38 -10.39
C THR A 130 -8.94 -3.62 -8.91
N ALA A 131 -10.09 -3.14 -8.45
CA ALA A 131 -10.55 -3.33 -7.08
C ALA A 131 -10.55 -4.81 -6.66
N ASP A 132 -11.06 -5.70 -7.52
CA ASP A 132 -11.08 -7.15 -7.29
C ASP A 132 -9.66 -7.74 -7.16
N ALA A 133 -8.74 -7.33 -8.04
CA ALA A 133 -7.35 -7.80 -8.00
C ALA A 133 -6.64 -7.31 -6.74
N ILE A 134 -6.83 -6.04 -6.36
CA ILE A 134 -6.28 -5.46 -5.14
C ILE A 134 -6.84 -6.18 -3.91
N LEU A 135 -8.15 -6.43 -3.84
CA LEU A 135 -8.79 -7.16 -2.74
C LEU A 135 -8.21 -8.56 -2.58
N GLN A 136 -8.06 -9.31 -3.67
CA GLN A 136 -7.45 -10.65 -3.65
C GLN A 136 -6.02 -10.60 -3.10
N ARG A 137 -5.20 -9.66 -3.58
CA ARG A 137 -3.82 -9.52 -3.13
C ARG A 137 -3.72 -9.04 -1.68
N LEU A 138 -4.62 -8.15 -1.25
CA LEU A 138 -4.71 -7.69 0.12
C LEU A 138 -5.05 -8.83 1.09
N ALA A 139 -5.95 -9.74 0.69
CA ALA A 139 -6.26 -10.91 1.51
C ALA A 139 -5.04 -11.82 1.73
N GLU A 140 -4.13 -11.90 0.76
CA GLU A 140 -2.87 -12.65 0.90
C GLU A 140 -1.86 -11.94 1.81
N VAL A 141 -1.75 -10.61 1.72
CA VAL A 141 -0.81 -9.81 2.52
C VAL A 141 -1.29 -9.65 3.98
N ARG A 142 -2.58 -9.34 4.18
CA ARG A 142 -3.17 -9.15 5.52
C ARG A 142 -3.58 -10.46 6.18
N GLY A 143 -3.82 -11.52 5.39
CA GLY A 143 -4.44 -12.73 5.90
C GLY A 143 -5.79 -12.42 6.56
N SER A 144 -5.97 -12.87 7.80
CA SER A 144 -7.15 -12.58 8.63
C SER A 144 -6.94 -11.43 9.62
N GLN A 145 -5.91 -10.61 9.46
CA GLN A 145 -5.57 -9.57 10.43
C GLN A 145 -6.37 -8.29 10.19
N ARG A 146 -6.97 -7.78 11.27
CA ARG A 146 -7.66 -6.49 11.29
C ARG A 146 -6.71 -5.36 11.68
N VAL A 147 -6.97 -4.16 11.18
CA VAL A 147 -6.25 -2.93 11.52
C VAL A 147 -6.90 -2.35 12.77
N THR A 148 -6.37 -2.74 13.93
CA THR A 148 -6.84 -2.33 15.26
C THR A 148 -5.87 -1.37 15.96
N SER A 149 -4.85 -0.87 15.26
CA SER A 149 -3.90 0.13 15.76
C SER A 149 -3.58 1.15 14.66
N GLN A 150 -2.98 2.28 15.04
CA GLN A 150 -2.51 3.29 14.09
C GLN A 150 -1.22 2.89 13.36
N ASP A 151 -0.57 1.78 13.73
CA ASP A 151 0.67 1.29 13.11
C ASP A 151 0.59 -0.21 12.77
N PRO A 152 -0.36 -0.63 11.90
CA PRO A 152 -0.53 -2.04 11.55
C PRO A 152 0.61 -2.56 10.66
N GLU A 153 1.31 -1.68 9.92
CA GLU A 153 2.36 -2.08 8.98
C GLU A 153 3.58 -2.71 9.69
N SER A 154 3.84 -2.32 10.94
CA SER A 154 4.81 -2.98 11.84
C SER A 154 4.53 -4.47 12.03
N THR A 155 3.27 -4.89 11.88
CA THR A 155 2.81 -6.28 12.05
C THR A 155 2.80 -7.02 10.72
N PHE A 156 2.45 -6.35 9.61
CA PHE A 156 2.38 -6.97 8.28
C PHE A 156 3.75 -7.38 7.73
N ASN A 157 4.80 -6.57 7.97
CA ASN A 157 6.15 -6.81 7.46
C ASN A 157 7.16 -7.25 8.54
N ALA A 158 6.70 -7.70 9.71
CA ALA A 158 7.59 -8.06 10.82
C ALA A 158 8.64 -9.12 10.43
N LEU A 159 8.30 -10.06 9.55
CA LEU A 159 9.22 -11.09 9.06
C LEU A 159 10.27 -10.56 8.08
N GLU A 160 9.94 -9.58 7.24
CA GLU A 160 10.91 -8.93 6.35
C GLU A 160 11.80 -7.96 7.13
N GLN A 161 11.23 -7.24 8.10
CA GLN A 161 11.92 -6.20 8.86
C GLN A 161 12.84 -6.76 9.96
N TYR A 162 12.40 -7.83 10.64
CA TYR A 162 13.11 -8.41 11.79
C TYR A 162 13.48 -9.87 11.63
N GLY A 163 13.01 -10.52 10.56
CA GLY A 163 13.32 -11.91 10.25
C GLY A 163 14.36 -12.05 9.15
N ARG A 164 14.73 -13.31 8.89
CA ARG A 164 15.53 -13.71 7.73
C ARG A 164 14.93 -14.98 7.18
N ASP A 165 14.46 -14.95 5.94
CA ASP A 165 13.86 -16.12 5.30
C ASP A 165 14.96 -17.12 4.89
N LEU A 166 15.15 -18.16 5.71
CA LEU A 166 16.10 -19.23 5.42
C LEU A 166 15.62 -20.17 4.32
N THR A 167 14.32 -20.22 4.02
CA THR A 167 13.76 -21.06 2.95
C THR A 167 14.03 -20.46 1.58
N GLU A 168 13.89 -19.15 1.43
CA GLU A 168 14.27 -18.44 0.21
C GLU A 168 15.78 -18.55 -0.03
N LEU A 169 16.61 -18.35 1.00
CA LEU A 169 18.06 -18.50 0.88
C LEU A 169 18.49 -19.92 0.48
N ALA A 170 17.80 -20.95 0.99
CA ALA A 170 18.02 -22.33 0.56
C ALA A 170 17.61 -22.55 -0.91
N ARG A 171 16.50 -21.95 -1.35
CA ARG A 171 16.03 -22.01 -2.76
C ARG A 171 17.00 -21.33 -3.72
N GLU A 172 17.58 -20.20 -3.31
CA GLU A 172 18.63 -19.49 -4.03
C GLU A 172 20.03 -20.13 -3.94
N GLN A 173 20.17 -21.27 -3.24
CA GLN A 173 21.44 -21.95 -2.98
C GLN A 173 22.49 -21.07 -2.25
N LYS A 174 22.04 -20.07 -1.49
CA LYS A 174 22.89 -19.17 -0.68
C LYS A 174 23.07 -19.67 0.76
N LEU A 175 22.57 -20.85 1.09
CA LEU A 175 22.64 -21.44 2.42
C LEU A 175 23.62 -22.62 2.41
N ASP A 176 24.66 -22.54 3.25
CA ASP A 176 25.69 -23.57 3.32
C ASP A 176 25.12 -24.88 3.89
N PRO A 177 25.55 -26.05 3.35
CA PRO A 177 25.11 -27.33 3.87
C PRO A 177 25.64 -27.58 5.29
N VAL A 178 24.77 -28.04 6.17
CA VAL A 178 25.14 -28.46 7.53
C VAL A 178 25.42 -29.95 7.53
N ILE A 179 26.69 -30.33 7.72
CA ILE A 179 27.15 -31.72 7.62
C ILE A 179 27.11 -32.41 9.00
N GLY A 180 26.61 -33.66 9.03
CA GLY A 180 26.68 -34.52 10.22
C GLY A 180 25.65 -34.20 11.30
N ARG A 181 24.54 -33.53 10.94
CA ARG A 181 23.43 -33.17 11.84
C ARG A 181 22.08 -33.77 11.42
N ASP A 182 22.11 -34.85 10.65
CA ASP A 182 20.92 -35.47 10.08
C ASP A 182 19.94 -35.98 11.14
N ASP A 183 20.45 -36.52 12.26
CA ASP A 183 19.62 -37.04 13.34
C ASP A 183 18.91 -35.93 14.12
N GLU A 184 19.59 -34.82 14.41
CA GLU A 184 18.99 -33.65 15.05
C GLU A 184 17.93 -33.00 14.14
N ILE A 185 18.25 -32.82 12.86
CA ILE A 185 17.31 -32.27 11.87
C ILE A 185 16.06 -33.16 11.77
N ARG A 186 16.25 -34.49 11.67
CA ARG A 186 15.14 -35.46 11.63
C ARG A 186 14.29 -35.40 12.90
N ARG A 187 14.93 -35.23 14.07
CA ARG A 187 14.21 -35.10 15.34
C ARG A 187 13.38 -33.82 15.41
N VAL A 188 13.91 -32.69 14.93
CA VAL A 188 13.16 -31.42 14.85
C VAL A 188 11.95 -31.56 13.94
N ILE A 189 12.12 -32.16 12.75
CA ILE A 189 11.01 -32.41 11.82
C ILE A 189 9.94 -33.28 12.48
N GLN A 190 10.31 -34.39 13.12
CA GLN A 190 9.35 -35.25 13.84
C GLN A 190 8.56 -34.51 14.92
N VAL A 191 9.20 -33.59 15.64
CA VAL A 191 8.52 -32.79 16.68
C VAL A 191 7.57 -31.77 16.05
N LEU A 192 8.01 -31.06 15.00
CA LEU A 192 7.20 -30.05 14.31
C LEU A 192 6.02 -30.66 13.55
N SER A 193 6.17 -31.88 13.02
CA SER A 193 5.12 -32.62 12.33
C SER A 193 4.18 -33.39 13.27
N ARG A 194 4.31 -33.24 14.60
CA ARG A 194 3.32 -33.76 15.54
C ARG A 194 2.11 -32.84 15.58
N ARG A 195 1.27 -32.93 14.55
CA ARG A 195 -0.16 -32.62 14.51
C ARG A 195 -0.71 -33.07 13.17
#